data_AF-A0AAV5DI30-F1
#
_entry.id   AF-A0AAV5DI30-F1
#
_cell.length_a   1.000
_cell.length_b   1.000
_cell.length_c   1.000
_cell.angle_alpha   90.00
_cell.angle_beta   90.00
_cell.angle_gamma   90.00
#
_symmetry.space_group_name_H-M   'P 1'
#
loop_
_entity.id
_entity.type
_entity.pdbx_description
1 polymer ?
#
loop_
_entity_poly.entity_id
_entity_poly.type
_entity_poly.pdbx_seq_one_letter_code
_entity_poly.pdbx_strand_id
1 'polypeptide(L)' 'MRVKHKNIVRFLGYCSESKGEVMEFQGRYVVADKQQRFLCFEYVPNGSLDNYLQGISFTYRFFIVCI' A
#
# COMPACT_ATOMS: atom_id res chain seq x y z
N MET A 1 18.02 0.52 9.26
CA MET A 1 18.11 0.63 7.80
C MET A 1 17.80 2.07 7.41
N ARG A 2 18.78 2.87 6.96
CA ARG A 2 18.60 4.30 6.62
C ARG A 2 18.84 4.51 5.13
N VAL A 3 17.85 4.14 4.31
CA VAL A 3 17.81 4.58 2.91
C VAL A 3 17.24 5.99 2.90
N LYS A 4 18.04 6.97 2.47
CA LYS A 4 17.63 8.38 2.34
C LYS A 4 18.03 8.87 0.96
N HIS A 5 17.05 9.02 0.07
CA HIS A 5 17.26 9.50 -1.29
C HIS A 5 16.07 10.35 -1.74
N LYS A 6 16.31 11.38 -2.56
CA LYS A 6 15.28 12.34 -2.99
C LYS A 6 14.10 11.72 -3.75
N ASN A 7 14.31 10.55 -4.37
CA ASN A 7 13.31 9.84 -5.18
C ASN A 7 12.73 8.60 -4.47
N ILE A 8 12.97 8.41 -3.16
CA ILE A 8 12.44 7.29 -2.38
C ILE A 8 11.64 7.88 -1.23
N VAL A 9 10.38 7.47 -1.10
CA VAL A 9 9.53 7.88 0.02
C VAL A 9 10.16 7.41 1.33
N ARG A 10 10.42 8.34 2.23
CA ARG A 10 11.13 8.05 3.48
C ARG A 10 10.27 7.18 4.40
N PHE A 11 10.86 6.05 4.80
CA PHE A 11 10.33 5.22 5.86
C PHE A 11 10.59 5.87 7.23
N LEU A 12 9.53 6.00 8.04
CA LEU A 12 9.56 6.62 9.37
C LEU A 12 9.65 5.59 10.49
N GLY A 13 9.03 4.42 10.31
CA GLY A 13 9.00 3.37 11.32
C GLY A 13 7.93 2.33 11.03
N TYR A 14 7.80 1.35 11.92
CA TYR A 14 6.77 0.33 11.84
C TYR A 14 6.20 0.00 13.21
N CYS A 15 4.95 -0.45 13.23
CA CYS A 15 4.36 -1.17 14.34
C CYS A 15 4.24 -2.64 13.90
N SER A 16 4.67 -3.57 14.76
CA SER A 16 4.52 -5.00 14.52
C SER A 16 3.86 -5.62 15.72
N GLU A 17 2.72 -6.24 15.50
CA GLU A 17 1.95 -6.93 16.51
C GLU A 17 1.79 -8.39 16.11
N SER A 18 1.78 -9.28 17.09
CA SER A 18 1.50 -10.69 16.91
C SER A 18 0.49 -11.09 17.98
N LYS A 19 -0.68 -11.57 17.53
CA LYS A 19 -1.80 -11.94 18.39
C LYS A 19 -2.18 -13.38 18.12
N GLY A 20 -2.33 -14.15 19.19
CA GLY A 20 -2.97 -15.47 19.12
C GLY A 20 -4.44 -15.30 18.76
N GLU A 21 -4.85 -15.81 17.60
CA GLU A 21 -6.25 -15.90 17.19
C GLU A 21 -6.65 -17.37 17.05
N VAL A 22 -7.87 -17.71 17.45
CA VAL A 22 -8.42 -19.04 17.18
C VAL A 22 -8.81 -19.09 15.70
N MET A 23 -8.22 -20.01 14.96
CA MET A 23 -8.45 -20.21 13.54
C MET A 23 -8.79 -21.67 13.23
N GLU A 24 -9.64 -21.88 12.24
CA GLU A 24 -9.91 -23.22 11.73
C GLU A 24 -8.78 -23.66 10.79
N PHE A 25 -8.19 -24.82 11.09
CA PHE A 25 -7.21 -25.48 10.25
C PHE A 25 -7.57 -26.95 10.11
N GLN A 26 -7.88 -27.38 8.89
CA GLN A 26 -8.24 -28.77 8.58
C GLN A 26 -9.38 -29.33 9.46
N GLY A 27 -10.42 -28.52 9.71
CA GLY A 27 -11.57 -28.93 10.53
C GLY A 27 -11.32 -28.94 12.04
N ARG A 28 -10.19 -28.41 12.50
CA ARG A 28 -9.86 -28.26 13.93
C ARG A 28 -9.61 -26.79 14.26
N TYR A 29 -10.02 -26.36 15.45
CA TYR A 29 -9.70 -25.02 15.95
C TYR A 29 -8.34 -25.04 16.64
N VAL A 30 -7.43 -24.17 16.19
CA VAL A 30 -6.08 -23.99 16.74
C VAL A 30 -5.85 -22.53 17.11
N VAL A 31 -5.01 -22.27 18.11
CA VAL A 31 -4.51 -20.91 18.38
C VAL A 31 -3.32 -20.67 17.46
N ALA A 32 -3.50 -19.82 16.46
CA ALA A 32 -2.46 -19.44 15.51
C ALA A 32 -2.01 -18.01 15.79
N ASP A 33 -0.71 -17.77 15.66
CA ASP A 33 -0.16 -16.42 15.79
C ASP A 33 -0.40 -15.64 14.49
N LYS A 34 -1.24 -14.62 14.55
CA LYS A 34 -1.51 -13.74 13.43
C LYS A 34 -0.65 -12.49 13.56
N GLN A 35 0.22 -12.32 12.59
CA GLN A 35 1.09 -11.16 12.53
C GLN A 35 0.41 -10.01 11.77
N GLN A 36 0.38 -8.83 12.40
CA GLN A 36 -0.06 -7.59 11.78
C GLN A 36 1.10 -6.59 11.82
N ARG A 37 1.38 -5.96 10.68
CA ARG A 37 2.46 -4.97 10.56
C ARG A 37 1.93 -3.72 9.89
N PHE A 38 2.14 -2.58 10.55
CA PHE A 38 1.89 -1.27 9.98
C PHE A 38 3.23 -0.63 9.62
N LEU A 39 3.34 -0.11 8.41
CA LEU A 39 4.50 0.63 7.95
C LEU A 39 4.13 2.11 7.86
N CYS A 40 4.93 2.96 8.50
CA CYS A 40 4.73 4.40 8.50
C CYS A 40 5.75 5.05 7.56
N PHE A 41 5.26 5.81 6.59
CA PHE A 41 6.06 6.56 5.61
C PHE A 41 5.77 8.06 5.75
N GLU A 42 6.65 8.90 5.22
CA GLU A 42 6.35 10.32 5.09
C GLU A 42 5.18 10.55 4.14
N TYR A 43 4.40 11.60 4.41
CA TYR A 43 3.31 11.99 3.55
C TYR A 43 3.84 12.62 2.26
N VAL A 44 3.35 12.12 1.12
CA VAL A 44 3.65 12.68 -0.20
C VAL A 44 2.33 13.17 -0.79
N PRO A 45 2.18 14.49 -1.02
CA PRO A 45 0.98 15.04 -1.66
C PRO A 45 0.92 14.60 -3.12
N ASN A 46 -0.16 14.94 -3.82
CA ASN A 46 -0.30 14.75 -5.27
C ASN A 46 -0.54 13.30 -5.75
N GLY A 47 -0.48 12.32 -4.85
CA GLY A 47 -0.78 10.93 -5.19
C GLY A 47 0.26 10.32 -6.14
N SER A 48 -0.07 9.16 -6.69
CA SER A 48 0.84 8.36 -7.51
C SER A 48 0.79 8.74 -8.99
N LEU A 49 1.86 8.41 -9.72
CA LEU A 49 1.97 8.71 -11.15
C LEU A 49 0.83 8.09 -11.98
N ASP A 50 0.32 6.93 -11.60
CA ASP A 50 -0.79 6.29 -12.30
C ASP A 50 -2.06 7.14 -12.27
N ASN A 51 -2.33 7.93 -11.23
CA ASN A 51 -3.47 8.84 -11.20
C ASN A 51 -3.35 9.93 -12.28
N TYR A 52 -2.13 10.43 -12.50
CA TYR A 52 -1.86 11.40 -13.55
C TYR A 52 -1.98 10.77 -14.94
N LEU A 53 -1.46 9.56 -15.11
CA LEU A 53 -1.53 8.85 -16.39
C LEU A 53 -2.97 8.44 -16.74
N GLN A 54 -3.79 8.10 -15.75
CA GLN A 54 -5.22 7.86 -15.95
C GLN A 54 -5.92 9.13 -16.43
N GLY A 55 -5.70 10.27 -15.77
CA GLY A 55 -6.27 11.56 -16.20
C GLY A 55 -5.89 11.90 -17.64
N ILE A 56 -4.62 11.71 -17.99
CA ILE A 56 -4.11 11.89 -19.35
C ILE A 56 -4.77 10.91 -20.33
N SER A 57 -4.91 9.63 -19.97
CA SER A 57 -5.58 8.63 -20.81
C SER A 57 -7.05 8.95 -21.03
N PHE A 58 -7.76 9.43 -20.01
CA PHE A 58 -9.13 9.92 -20.17
C PHE A 58 -9.15 11.10 -21.11
N THR A 59 -8.30 12.11 -20.92
CA THR A 59 -8.22 13.27 -21.82
C THR A 59 -7.96 12.85 -23.26
N TYR A 60 -6.95 12.02 -23.55
CA TYR A 60 -6.69 11.55 -24.91
C TYR A 60 -7.83 10.70 -25.47
N ARG A 61 -8.45 9.84 -24.65
CA ARG A 61 -9.57 9.01 -25.09
C ARG A 61 -10.83 9.84 -25.36
N PHE A 62 -11.10 10.87 -24.57
CA PHE A 62 -12.17 11.84 -24.83
C PHE A 62 -11.87 12.65 -26.10
N PHE A 63 -10.65 13.15 -26.28
CA PHE A 63 -10.26 13.87 -27.49
C PHE A 63 -10.35 13.00 -28.75
N ILE A 64 -9.96 11.73 -28.69
CA ILE A 64 -10.06 10.79 -29.83
C ILE A 64 -11.52 10.41 -30.13
N VAL A 65 -12.38 10.27 -29.12
CA VAL A 65 -13.81 9.94 -29.33
C VAL A 65 -14.61 11.15 -29.84
N CYS A 66 -14.16 12.38 -29.57
CA CYS A 66 -14.82 13.61 -30.02
C CYS A 66 -14.39 14.11 -31.41
N ILE A 67 -13.48 13.41 -32.12
CA ILE A 67 -13.09 13.68 -33.52
C ILE A 67 -13.72 12.61 -34.41
#